data_AF-A0A0G4FTP8-F1
#
_entry.id   AF-A0A0G4FTP8-F1
#
_cell.length_a   1.000
_cell.length_b   1.000
_cell.length_c   1.000
_cell.angle_alpha   90.00
_cell.angle_beta   90.00
_cell.angle_gamma   90.00
#
_symmetry.space_group_name_H-M   'P 1'
#
loop_
_entity.id
_entity.type
_entity.pdbx_description
1 polymer ?
#
loop_
_entity_poly.entity_id
_entity_poly.type
_entity_poly.pdbx_seq_one_letter_code
_entity_poly.pdbx_strand_id
1 'polypeptide(L)'
;MSFRAKYSFLSEDTCVKISGLKQRADLNGKRAVVRGVEYRSGRFRVTVEKSGVGGGGTSMEGEVNVGDEVEVVAMKRANLKLRGQDGEACTQCGKSSSEADLKKCHGCLLVLYCGKECQRAYWKGEHKNECSQSFVAGSRKKTEKQERSAEGKEKERGEP
;
A
#
# COMPACT_ATOMS: atom_id res chain seq x y z
N MET A 1 -0.38 21.26 25.60
CA MET A 1 -0.08 21.41 24.15
C MET A 1 -0.14 20.04 23.49
N SER A 2 -1.09 19.83 22.58
CA SER A 2 -1.44 18.52 22.01
C SER A 2 -0.39 18.02 21.01
N PHE A 3 0.72 17.45 21.50
CA PHE A 3 1.73 16.73 20.69
C PHE A 3 1.12 15.63 19.81
N ARG A 4 -0.09 15.19 20.14
CA ARG A 4 -0.90 14.20 19.42
C ARG A 4 -1.20 14.57 17.96
N ALA A 5 -1.11 15.84 17.55
CA ALA A 5 -1.48 16.29 16.20
C ALA A 5 -0.38 16.12 15.11
N LYS A 6 0.89 15.91 15.48
CA LYS A 6 1.99 15.66 14.51
C LYS A 6 2.23 14.16 14.24
N TYR A 7 1.76 13.29 15.13
CA TYR A 7 2.00 11.83 15.10
C TYR A 7 0.70 11.02 14.87
N SER A 8 -0.41 11.70 14.63
CA SER A 8 -1.81 11.26 14.81
C SER A 8 -2.36 10.20 13.85
N PHE A 9 -1.55 9.63 12.95
CA PHE A 9 -2.08 8.79 11.86
C PHE A 9 -1.50 7.37 11.79
N LEU A 10 -0.53 7.04 12.65
CA LEU A 10 -0.04 5.67 12.75
C LEU A 10 -0.25 5.22 14.19
N SER A 11 -1.37 4.54 14.41
CA SER A 11 -1.66 3.88 15.68
C SER A 11 -0.74 2.68 15.86
N GLU A 12 -0.62 2.21 17.10
CA GLU A 12 -0.06 0.88 17.36
C GLU A 12 -0.82 -0.17 16.54
N ASP A 13 -0.09 -1.19 16.09
CA ASP A 13 -0.54 -2.26 15.20
C ASP A 13 -0.89 -1.82 13.76
N THR A 14 -0.56 -0.59 13.37
CA THR A 14 -0.73 -0.16 11.97
C THR A 14 0.32 -0.81 11.07
N CYS A 15 -0.13 -1.52 10.02
CA CYS A 15 0.72 -2.03 8.96
C CYS A 15 1.23 -0.90 8.05
N VAL A 16 2.54 -0.84 7.86
CA VAL A 16 3.21 0.15 7.01
C VAL A 16 4.26 -0.52 6.12
N LYS A 17 4.50 0.06 4.95
CA LYS A 17 5.60 -0.29 4.07
C LYS A 17 6.75 0.68 4.30
N ILE A 18 7.94 0.13 4.47
CA ILE A 18 9.14 0.94 4.67
C ILE A 18 9.63 1.44 3.31
N SER A 19 9.98 2.72 3.24
CA SER A 19 10.52 3.34 2.01
C SER A 19 11.43 4.52 2.34
N GLY A 20 12.29 4.91 1.38
CA GLY A 20 13.14 6.11 1.50
C GLY A 20 14.33 6.00 2.46
N LEU A 21 14.67 4.80 2.95
CA LEU A 21 15.87 4.59 3.75
C LEU A 21 17.12 4.56 2.87
N LYS A 22 18.07 5.47 3.13
CA LYS A 22 19.37 5.52 2.44
C LYS A 22 20.40 4.56 3.02
N GLN A 23 20.47 4.46 4.35
CA GLN A 23 21.46 3.62 5.05
C GLN A 23 21.02 2.16 5.18
N ARG A 24 19.72 1.90 5.13
CA ARG A 24 19.13 0.56 5.23
C ARG A 24 18.20 0.30 4.05
N ALA A 25 18.79 0.32 2.87
CA ALA A 25 18.06 0.07 1.62
C ALA A 25 17.46 -1.35 1.59
N ASP A 26 18.04 -2.29 2.34
CA ASP A 26 17.56 -3.67 2.55
C ASP A 26 16.16 -3.74 3.18
N LEU A 27 15.73 -2.69 3.86
CA LEU A 27 14.42 -2.59 4.48
C LEU A 27 13.37 -1.94 3.57
N ASN A 28 13.78 -1.21 2.53
CA ASN A 28 12.82 -0.57 1.62
C ASN A 28 11.99 -1.64 0.90
N GLY A 29 10.67 -1.48 0.90
CA GLY A 29 9.72 -2.43 0.34
C GLY A 29 9.24 -3.50 1.32
N LYS A 30 9.90 -3.69 2.48
CA LYS A 30 9.44 -4.62 3.51
C LYS A 30 8.21 -4.09 4.24
N ARG A 31 7.39 -5.02 4.72
CA ARG A 31 6.23 -4.76 5.57
C ARG A 31 6.70 -4.66 7.02
N ALA A 32 6.13 -3.71 7.74
CA ALA A 32 6.40 -3.53 9.14
C ALA A 32 5.13 -3.12 9.89
N VAL A 33 5.06 -3.46 11.17
CA VAL A 33 3.96 -3.09 12.04
C VAL A 33 4.43 -2.07 13.06
N VAL A 34 3.71 -0.96 13.20
CA VAL A 34 4.03 0.09 14.17
C VAL A 34 3.77 -0.43 15.58
N ARG A 35 4.81 -0.50 16.40
CA ARG A 35 4.73 -0.90 17.82
C ARG A 35 4.66 0.28 18.77
N GLY A 36 4.85 1.50 18.28
CA GLY A 36 4.75 2.71 19.06
C GLY A 36 5.61 3.84 18.51
N VAL A 37 5.60 4.98 19.20
CA VAL A 37 6.41 6.15 18.87
C VAL A 37 7.16 6.63 20.09
N GLU A 38 8.46 6.87 19.94
CA GLU A 38 9.25 7.55 20.95
C GLU A 38 9.02 9.05 20.81
N TYR A 39 8.17 9.61 21.67
CA TYR A 39 7.72 11.00 21.57
C TYR A 39 8.86 12.04 21.66
N ARG A 40 9.94 11.73 22.37
CA ARG A 40 11.09 12.65 22.52
C ARG A 40 11.87 12.81 21.22
N SER A 41 12.08 11.73 20.47
CA SER A 41 12.86 11.75 19.23
C SER A 41 11.98 11.80 17.98
N GLY A 42 10.67 11.56 18.13
CA GLY A 42 9.72 11.42 17.02
C GLY A 42 9.97 10.19 16.14
N ARG A 43 10.72 9.19 16.64
CA ARG A 43 11.01 7.95 15.92
C ARG A 43 9.96 6.90 16.25
N PHE A 44 9.38 6.30 15.23
CA PHE A 44 8.44 5.19 15.33
C PHE A 44 9.22 3.89 15.50
N ARG A 45 8.86 3.09 16.50
CA ARG A 45 9.35 1.71 16.62
C ARG A 45 8.48 0.84 15.74
N VAL A 46 9.08 0.15 14.80
CA VAL A 46 8.38 -0.76 13.90
C VAL A 46 9.02 -2.13 13.95
N THR A 47 8.19 -3.16 13.92
CA THR A 47 8.59 -4.57 13.77
C THR A 47 8.57 -4.90 12.30
N VAL A 48 9.71 -5.26 11.71
CA VAL A 48 9.78 -5.68 10.30
C VAL A 48 9.51 -7.19 10.22
N GLU A 49 8.53 -7.59 9.41
CA GLU A 49 8.33 -9.01 9.08
C GLU A 49 9.46 -9.40 8.10
N LYS A 50 10.38 -10.30 8.50
CA LYS A 50 11.32 -10.89 7.54
C LYS A 50 10.47 -11.61 6.50
N SER A 51 10.70 -11.35 5.20
CA SER A 51 10.05 -12.07 4.11
C SER A 51 10.40 -13.55 4.20
N GLY A 52 9.60 -14.31 4.95
CA GLY A 52 9.71 -15.73 5.15
C GLY A 52 8.33 -16.26 5.53
N VAL A 53 7.82 -17.19 4.72
CA VAL A 53 6.59 -17.95 4.90
C VAL A 53 5.30 -17.27 4.39
N GLY A 54 5.02 -17.52 3.11
CA GLY A 54 3.64 -17.62 2.64
C GLY A 54 2.91 -18.74 3.39
N GLY A 55 1.67 -18.47 3.79
CA GLY A 55 0.90 -19.34 4.67
C GLY A 55 0.52 -20.70 4.07
N GLY A 56 0.25 -21.65 4.96
CA GLY A 56 -0.40 -22.91 4.67
C GLY A 56 -0.58 -23.66 5.99
N GLY A 57 -1.78 -23.64 6.55
CA GLY A 57 -2.07 -24.41 7.75
C GLY A 57 -1.93 -25.91 7.48
N THR A 58 -1.21 -26.60 8.34
CA THR A 58 -1.47 -28.02 8.63
C THR A 58 -1.38 -28.19 10.13
N SER A 59 -2.49 -28.60 10.75
CA SER A 59 -2.49 -29.12 12.12
C SER A 59 -1.42 -30.18 12.26
N MET A 60 -0.47 -29.98 13.16
CA MET A 60 0.10 -31.05 13.95
C MET A 60 0.90 -30.44 15.09
N GLU A 61 0.75 -31.09 16.23
CA GLU A 61 1.22 -30.71 17.55
C GLU A 61 2.75 -30.69 17.49
N GLY A 62 3.32 -29.49 17.47
CA GLY A 62 4.73 -29.28 17.22
C GLY A 62 5.21 -28.10 18.05
N GLU A 63 6.16 -28.38 18.91
CA GLU A 63 6.87 -27.44 19.77
C GLU A 63 7.53 -26.37 18.88
N VAL A 64 6.83 -25.25 18.70
CA VAL A 64 7.33 -24.10 17.95
C VAL A 64 8.47 -23.47 18.74
N ASN A 65 9.70 -23.68 18.27
CA ASN A 65 10.83 -22.88 18.67
C ASN A 65 10.59 -21.45 18.17
N VAL A 66 10.11 -20.58 19.06
CA VAL A 66 9.87 -19.15 18.81
C VAL A 66 11.23 -18.46 18.69
N GLY A 67 11.83 -18.56 17.51
CA GLY A 67 13.10 -17.92 17.14
C GLY A 67 12.98 -17.03 15.90
N ASP A 68 11.78 -16.51 15.60
CA ASP A 68 11.62 -15.53 14.52
C ASP A 68 12.09 -14.17 15.04
N GLU A 69 13.35 -13.83 14.76
CA GLU A 69 13.97 -12.56 15.15
C GLU A 69 13.24 -11.37 14.50
N VAL A 70 12.22 -10.87 15.20
CA VAL A 70 11.55 -9.61 14.93
C VAL A 70 12.55 -8.47 15.15
N GLU A 71 12.97 -7.83 14.07
CA GLU A 71 13.84 -6.66 14.16
C GLU A 71 12.99 -5.41 14.45
N VAL A 72 13.18 -4.83 15.63
CA VAL A 72 12.54 -3.57 16.01
C VAL A 72 13.43 -2.40 15.59
N VAL A 73 12.96 -1.61 14.63
CA VAL A 73 13.73 -0.48 14.07
C VAL A 73 13.06 0.84 14.40
N ALA A 74 13.87 1.83 14.78
CA ALA A 74 13.42 3.20 15.00
C ALA A 74 13.44 4.00 13.68
N MET A 75 12.28 4.41 13.18
CA MET A 75 12.11 5.04 11.86
C MET A 75 11.45 6.41 11.94
N LYS A 76 11.77 7.30 10.99
CA LYS A 76 11.04 8.57 10.83
C LYS A 76 9.69 8.31 10.15
N ARG A 77 8.68 9.14 10.47
CA ARG A 77 7.35 9.09 9.82
C ARG A 77 7.41 9.10 8.30
N ALA A 78 8.34 9.85 7.72
CA ALA A 78 8.53 9.95 6.27
C ALA A 78 8.86 8.60 5.61
N ASN A 79 9.47 7.68 6.37
CA ASN A 79 9.89 6.36 5.90
C ASN A 79 8.79 5.30 6.02
N LEU A 80 7.68 5.63 6.69
CA LEU A 80 6.56 4.71 6.93
C LEU A 80 5.38 5.11 6.05
N LYS A 81 5.15 4.35 4.99
CA LYS A 81 4.05 4.54 4.05
C LYS A 81 2.88 3.62 4.41
N LEU A 82 1.66 4.13 4.40
CA LEU A 82 0.50 3.25 4.49
C LEU A 82 0.41 2.41 3.23
N ARG A 83 -0.14 1.21 3.37
CA ARG A 83 -0.22 0.25 2.27
C ARG A 83 -1.04 0.85 1.11
N GLY A 84 -0.48 0.81 -0.10
CA GLY A 84 -1.15 1.32 -1.31
C GLY A 84 -1.02 2.82 -1.56
N GLN A 85 -0.28 3.57 -0.74
CA GLN A 85 0.00 4.99 -0.97
C GLN A 85 1.09 5.26 -2.02
N ASP A 86 1.70 4.23 -2.60
CA ASP A 86 2.72 4.38 -3.65
C ASP A 86 2.11 4.81 -4.99
N GLY A 87 0.80 4.61 -5.20
CA GLY A 87 0.10 5.24 -6.32
C GLY A 87 0.39 4.60 -7.69
N GLU A 88 1.05 3.44 -7.71
CA GLU A 88 1.57 2.82 -8.95
C GLU A 88 0.94 1.46 -9.25
N ALA A 89 0.35 0.80 -8.25
CA ALA A 89 -0.20 -0.55 -8.38
C ALA A 89 -1.46 -0.78 -7.53
N CYS A 90 -2.21 -1.81 -7.89
CA CYS A 90 -3.35 -2.29 -7.12
C CYS A 90 -2.87 -2.72 -5.73
N THR A 91 -3.44 -2.11 -4.69
CA THR A 91 -3.05 -2.36 -3.30
C THR A 91 -3.33 -3.80 -2.84
N GLN A 92 -4.28 -4.47 -3.49
CA GLN A 92 -4.66 -5.84 -3.13
C GLN A 92 -3.88 -6.91 -3.89
N CYS A 93 -3.73 -6.77 -5.21
CA CYS A 93 -3.14 -7.82 -6.05
C CYS A 93 -1.81 -7.43 -6.70
N GLY A 94 -1.32 -6.19 -6.52
CA GLY A 94 -0.03 -5.74 -7.02
C GLY A 94 0.01 -5.39 -8.51
N LYS A 95 -1.09 -5.56 -9.27
CA LYS A 95 -1.14 -5.21 -10.70
C LYS A 95 -0.84 -3.74 -10.94
N SER A 96 0.07 -3.47 -11.85
CA SER A 96 0.44 -2.11 -12.28
C SER A 96 -0.62 -1.48 -13.19
N SER A 97 -0.51 -0.18 -13.44
CA SER A 97 -1.37 0.52 -14.41
C SER A 97 -1.22 0.01 -15.84
N SER A 98 -0.12 -0.67 -16.16
CA SER A 98 0.10 -1.29 -17.47
C SER A 98 -0.71 -2.59 -17.64
N GLU A 99 -1.05 -3.26 -16.54
CA GLU A 99 -1.77 -4.54 -16.55
C GLU A 99 -3.28 -4.37 -16.37
N ALA A 100 -3.72 -3.29 -15.71
CA ALA A 100 -5.14 -3.04 -15.47
C ALA A 100 -5.45 -1.56 -15.25
N ASP A 101 -6.69 -1.15 -15.55
CA ASP A 101 -7.22 0.17 -15.21
C ASP A 101 -7.35 0.33 -13.70
N LEU A 102 -6.51 1.17 -13.11
CA LEU A 102 -6.46 1.40 -11.67
C LEU A 102 -7.38 2.57 -11.26
N LYS A 103 -8.29 2.29 -10.32
CA LYS A 103 -9.25 3.27 -9.78
C LYS A 103 -8.91 3.59 -8.34
N LYS A 104 -8.93 4.89 -8.00
CA LYS A 104 -8.69 5.37 -6.64
C LYS A 104 -9.89 5.08 -5.75
N CYS A 105 -9.64 4.82 -4.46
CA CYS A 105 -10.71 4.79 -3.46
C CYS A 105 -11.43 6.14 -3.45
N HIS A 106 -12.76 6.15 -3.62
CA HIS A 106 -13.54 7.41 -3.64
C HIS A 106 -13.51 8.16 -2.30
N GLY A 107 -13.29 7.47 -1.18
CA GLY A 107 -13.26 8.08 0.15
C GLY A 107 -11.95 8.80 0.46
N CYS A 108 -10.81 8.10 0.38
CA CYS A 108 -9.52 8.67 0.76
C CYS A 108 -8.68 9.15 -0.44
N LEU A 109 -8.94 8.67 -1.66
CA LEU A 109 -8.16 8.92 -2.88
C LEU A 109 -6.67 8.54 -2.79
N LEU A 110 -6.26 7.81 -1.75
CA LEU A 110 -4.85 7.46 -1.48
C LEU A 110 -4.42 6.13 -2.11
N VAL A 111 -5.34 5.18 -2.19
CA VAL A 111 -5.07 3.80 -2.62
C VAL A 111 -5.76 3.50 -3.94
N LEU A 112 -5.16 2.59 -4.72
CA LEU A 112 -5.60 2.22 -6.06
C LEU A 112 -6.02 0.75 -6.12
N TYR A 113 -7.04 0.46 -6.92
CA TYR A 113 -7.51 -0.90 -7.16
C TYR A 113 -7.78 -1.12 -8.64
N CYS A 114 -7.44 -2.29 -9.16
CA CYS A 114 -7.79 -2.67 -10.54
C CYS A 114 -9.28 -2.99 -10.74
N GLY A 115 -10.08 -3.00 -9.66
CA GLY A 115 -11.50 -3.33 -9.72
C GLY A 115 -12.18 -3.35 -8.36
N LYS A 116 -13.52 -3.42 -8.38
CA LYS A 116 -14.36 -3.43 -7.16
C LYS A 116 -14.10 -4.66 -6.29
N GLU A 117 -13.68 -5.78 -6.89
CA GLU A 117 -13.36 -7.01 -6.16
C GLU A 117 -12.14 -6.82 -5.26
N CYS A 118 -11.05 -6.28 -5.82
CA CYS A 118 -9.85 -5.95 -5.07
C CYS A 118 -10.12 -4.90 -3.97
N GLN A 119 -10.94 -3.89 -4.28
CA GLN A 119 -11.36 -2.90 -3.30
C GLN A 119 -12.12 -3.55 -2.13
N ARG A 120 -13.13 -4.39 -2.41
CA ARG A 120 -13.95 -5.07 -1.38
C ARG A 120 -13.13 -6.04 -0.54
N ALA A 121 -12.22 -6.78 -1.16
CA ALA A 121 -11.35 -7.72 -0.46
C ALA A 121 -10.43 -6.99 0.53
N TYR A 122 -9.78 -5.91 0.09
CA TYR A 122 -8.94 -5.09 0.98
C TYR A 122 -9.76 -4.30 2.00
N TRP A 123 -10.99 -3.91 1.67
CA TRP A 123 -11.91 -3.21 2.56
C TRP A 123 -12.23 -3.99 3.83
N LYS A 124 -12.52 -5.29 3.70
CA LYS A 124 -12.89 -6.15 4.84
C LYS A 124 -11.71 -6.41 5.78
N GLY A 125 -10.48 -6.38 5.26
CA GLY A 125 -9.26 -6.66 6.03
C GLY A 125 -8.74 -5.41 6.74
N GLU A 126 -8.16 -4.49 5.98
CA GLU A 126 -7.38 -3.37 6.53
C GLU A 126 -8.00 -2.00 6.18
N HIS A 127 -8.49 -1.81 4.94
CA HIS A 127 -8.80 -0.46 4.45
C HIS A 127 -9.88 0.27 5.25
N LYS A 128 -10.85 -0.45 5.82
CA LYS A 128 -11.96 0.16 6.55
C LYS A 128 -11.47 1.06 7.70
N ASN A 129 -10.39 0.66 8.37
CA ASN A 129 -9.80 1.43 9.48
C ASN A 129 -8.80 2.50 9.00
N GLU A 130 -8.24 2.31 7.80
CA GLU A 130 -7.25 3.22 7.22
C GLU A 130 -7.88 4.31 6.33
N CYS A 131 -9.12 4.10 5.86
CA CYS A 131 -9.82 4.98 4.95
C CYS A 131 -10.24 6.27 5.68
N SER A 132 -9.30 7.20 5.76
CA SER A 132 -9.54 8.54 6.29
C SER A 132 -9.94 9.48 5.15
N GLN A 133 -11.14 10.04 5.24
CA GLN A 133 -11.76 10.90 4.20
C GLN A 133 -11.05 12.25 4.01
N SER A 134 -9.99 12.54 4.76
CA SER A 134 -9.39 13.88 4.86
C SER A 134 -8.33 14.24 3.82
N PHE A 135 -8.01 13.37 2.85
CA PHE A 135 -7.05 13.69 1.78
C PHE A 135 -7.74 14.29 0.54
N VAL A 136 -8.58 15.32 0.76
CA VAL A 136 -9.11 16.15 -0.32
C VAL A 136 -8.23 17.39 -0.47
N ALA A 137 -7.08 17.25 -1.14
CA ALA A 137 -6.44 18.36 -1.86
C ALA A 137 -5.23 17.89 -2.69
N GLY A 138 -5.41 17.88 -4.02
CA GLY A 138 -4.38 18.36 -4.94
C GLY A 138 -3.29 17.37 -5.38
N SER A 139 -3.52 16.70 -6.52
CA SER A 139 -2.52 16.53 -7.59
C SER A 139 -3.19 15.94 -8.83
N ARG A 140 -3.93 16.78 -9.57
CA ARG A 140 -4.20 16.52 -11.00
C ARG A 140 -2.88 16.74 -11.73
N LYS A 141 -2.10 15.69 -11.97
CA LYS A 141 -1.18 15.72 -13.12
C LYS A 141 -2.02 15.31 -14.33
N LYS A 142 -2.30 16.29 -15.16
CA LYS A 142 -2.88 16.15 -16.49
C LYS A 142 -1.95 15.26 -17.33
N THR A 143 -2.22 13.96 -17.41
CA THR A 143 -1.73 13.15 -18.54
C THR A 143 -2.81 13.21 -19.62
N GLU A 144 -2.74 14.32 -20.36
CA GLU A 144 -3.36 14.48 -21.67
C GLU A 144 -2.70 13.51 -22.66
N LYS A 145 -3.50 13.05 -23.64
CA LYS A 145 -3.15 12.19 -24.80
C LYS A 145 -3.36 10.68 -24.52
N GLN A 146 -4.55 10.08 -24.72
CA GLN A 146 -5.27 9.82 -26.00
C GLN A 146 -4.27 9.42 -27.10
N GLU A 147 -4.35 8.25 -27.75
CA GLU A 147 -5.28 7.88 -28.84
C GLU A 147 -5.39 6.33 -28.85
N ARG A 148 -6.53 5.69 -28.61
CA ARG A 148 -7.66 5.38 -29.50
C ARG A 148 -7.29 4.90 -30.92
N SER A 149 -7.15 3.58 -31.02
CA SER A 149 -7.82 2.70 -31.97
C SER A 149 -8.28 3.31 -33.30
N ALA A 150 -7.52 3.02 -34.35
CA ALA A 150 -8.01 2.97 -35.73
C ALA A 150 -7.37 1.75 -36.40
N GLU A 151 -8.11 0.67 -36.56
CA GLU A 151 -8.24 0.00 -37.86
C GLU A 151 -9.35 -1.05 -37.80
N GLY A 152 -10.31 -0.95 -38.71
CA GLY A 152 -11.43 -1.87 -38.78
C GLY A 152 -12.60 -1.30 -39.57
N LYS A 153 -12.45 -1.20 -40.89
CA LYS A 153 -13.45 -1.51 -41.93
C LYS A 153 -13.15 -0.73 -43.22
N GLU A 154 -12.60 -1.41 -44.21
CA GLU A 154 -13.02 -1.19 -45.60
C GLU A 154 -13.74 -2.45 -46.07
N LYS A 155 -15.02 -2.24 -46.43
CA LYS A 155 -15.89 -3.24 -47.05
C LYS A 155 -15.90 -2.96 -48.55
N GLU A 156 -15.89 -4.04 -49.30
CA GLU A 156 -16.11 -4.17 -50.73
C GLU A 156 -17.28 -3.34 -51.30
N ARG A 157 -17.04 -2.80 -52.50
CA ARG A 157 -17.98 -2.48 -53.58
C ARG A 157 -17.10 -2.30 -54.83
N GLY A 158 -17.16 -3.07 -55.92
CA GLY A 158 -18.32 -3.67 -56.59
C GLY A 158 -18.91 -2.64 -57.54
N GLU A 159 -18.27 -2.39 -58.69
CA GLU A 159 -18.80 -1.59 -59.80
C GLU A 159 -19.36 -2.50 -60.92
N PRO A 160 -20.33 -2.01 -61.72
CA PRO A 160 -20.99 -2.77 -62.79
C PRO A 160 -20.12 -2.98 -64.04
#